data_AF-A0A3B0RST1-F1
#
_entry.id   AF-A0A3B0RST1-F1
#
_cell.length_a   1.000
_cell.length_b   1.000
_cell.length_c   1.000
_cell.angle_alpha   90.00
_cell.angle_beta   90.00
_cell.angle_gamma   90.00
#
_symmetry.space_group_name_H-M   'P 1'
#
loop_
_entity.id
_entity.type
_entity.pdbx_description
1 polymer ?
#
loop_
_entity_poly.entity_id
_entity_poly.type
_entity_poly.pdbx_seq_one_letter_code
_entity_poly.pdbx_strand_id
1 'polypeptide(L)'
;ALQEILGGKRPRAHPVVEALADAGLADEKFEDAIERAIDAAARPLYGEGFTGIDDLTEWLVMSEATFDGVAVSFLGGDEALCAAAVKAGTAFALAREGESLAPAFANEIPARVRSILNDTTAGLQNTPPELAPALAHLSLTRRYLKRQRGSFPLAKRLLIFISIAFGRF
;
A
#
# COMPACT_ATOMS: atom_id res chain seq x y z
N ALA A 1 15.55 13.85 12.38
CA ALA A 1 15.85 12.43 12.66
C ALA A 1 16.41 11.73 11.42
N LEU A 2 15.69 11.69 10.29
CA LEU A 2 16.19 11.09 9.04
C LEU A 2 17.49 11.76 8.55
N GLN A 3 17.53 13.10 8.51
CA GLN A 3 18.75 13.85 8.15
C GLN A 3 19.94 13.64 9.11
N GLU A 4 19.71 13.30 10.38
CA GLU A 4 20.81 13.02 11.32
C GLU A 4 21.43 11.63 11.08
N ILE A 5 20.60 10.69 10.61
CA ILE A 5 20.99 9.34 10.20
C ILE A 5 21.75 9.38 8.87
N LEU A 6 21.23 10.13 7.89
CA LEU A 6 21.93 10.41 6.62
C LEU A 6 23.30 11.06 6.88
N GLY A 7 23.40 11.90 7.91
CA GLY A 7 24.65 12.54 8.36
C GLY A 7 25.60 11.66 9.19
N GLY A 8 25.34 10.36 9.33
CA GLY A 8 26.21 9.40 10.04
C GLY A 8 26.33 9.62 11.56
N LYS A 9 25.52 10.52 12.13
CA LYS A 9 25.42 10.67 13.58
C LYS A 9 24.52 9.53 14.09
N ARG A 10 24.87 8.93 15.23
CA ARG A 10 23.97 8.05 15.97
C ARG A 10 23.21 8.87 17.02
N PRO A 11 22.09 9.53 16.70
CA PRO A 11 21.16 9.90 17.76
C PRO A 11 20.67 8.60 18.43
N ARG A 12 20.15 8.68 19.66
CA ARG A 12 19.22 7.66 20.18
C ARG A 12 17.94 7.77 19.36
N ALA A 13 18.00 7.39 18.08
CA ALA A 13 16.83 7.38 17.23
C ALA A 13 15.88 6.32 17.79
N HIS A 14 14.58 6.53 17.58
CA HIS A 14 13.61 5.50 17.90
C HIS A 14 14.00 4.21 17.15
N PRO A 15 13.91 3.00 17.74
CA PRO A 15 14.42 1.76 17.13
C PRO A 15 13.92 1.48 15.70
N VAL A 16 12.72 1.99 15.36
CA VAL A 16 12.18 1.93 13.99
C VAL A 16 13.06 2.69 13.00
N VAL A 17 13.59 3.86 13.37
CA VAL A 17 14.43 4.67 12.47
C VAL A 17 15.81 4.03 12.28
N GLU A 18 16.34 3.39 13.33
CA GLU A 18 17.55 2.57 13.20
C GLU A 18 17.32 1.39 12.26
N ALA A 19 16.20 0.68 12.39
CA ALA A 19 15.84 -0.42 11.49
C ALA A 19 15.63 0.04 10.04
N LEU A 20 15.05 1.22 9.82
CA LEU A 20 14.93 1.82 8.47
C LEU A 20 16.30 2.11 7.87
N ALA A 21 17.24 2.63 8.68
CA ALA A 21 18.60 2.89 8.24
C ALA A 21 19.34 1.60 7.89
N ASP A 22 19.29 0.59 8.78
CA ASP A 22 19.93 -0.72 8.58
C ASP A 22 19.35 -1.47 7.38
N ALA A 23 18.06 -1.29 7.11
CA ALA A 23 17.40 -1.86 5.93
C ALA A 23 17.70 -1.09 4.63
N GLY A 24 18.33 0.09 4.68
CA GLY A 24 18.54 0.93 3.49
C GLY A 24 17.28 1.68 3.00
N LEU A 25 16.24 1.76 3.85
CA LEU A 25 15.02 2.54 3.60
C LEU A 25 15.17 4.02 4.00
N ALA A 26 16.25 4.38 4.71
CA ALA A 26 16.60 5.76 5.01
C ALA A 26 17.37 6.45 3.86
N ASP A 27 17.45 5.84 2.67
CA ASP A 27 18.04 6.44 1.47
C ASP A 27 17.20 7.63 0.98
N GLU A 28 17.86 8.69 0.48
CA GLU A 28 17.21 9.91 -0.04
C GLU A 28 16.13 9.59 -1.09
N LYS A 29 16.28 8.51 -1.85
CA LYS A 29 15.29 8.10 -2.86
C LYS A 29 13.92 7.74 -2.28
N PHE A 30 13.82 7.43 -0.99
CA PHE A 30 12.57 7.05 -0.33
C PHE A 30 12.05 8.09 0.67
N GLU A 31 12.90 9.05 1.06
CA GLU A 31 12.59 10.07 2.07
C GLU A 31 11.26 10.77 1.78
N ASP A 32 11.11 11.34 0.60
CA ASP A 32 9.89 12.04 0.17
C ASP A 32 8.63 11.16 0.22
N ALA A 33 8.76 9.86 -0.08
CA ALA A 33 7.64 8.94 -0.06
C ALA A 33 7.22 8.60 1.37
N ILE A 34 8.20 8.36 2.26
CA ILE A 34 7.96 8.00 3.65
C ILE A 34 7.43 9.21 4.43
N GLU A 35 8.01 10.40 4.26
CA GLU A 35 7.55 11.62 4.93
C GLU A 35 6.11 11.97 4.53
N ARG A 36 5.80 11.95 3.22
CA ARG A 36 4.43 12.19 2.75
C ARG A 36 3.43 11.17 3.27
N ALA A 37 3.84 9.90 3.41
CA ALA A 37 2.96 8.88 3.97
C ALA A 37 2.67 9.11 5.45
N ILE A 38 3.66 9.55 6.23
CA ILE A 38 3.50 9.92 7.64
C ILE A 38 2.57 11.11 7.78
N ASP A 39 2.78 12.17 6.99
CA ASP A 39 1.94 13.36 7.00
C ASP A 39 0.49 13.05 6.60
N ALA A 40 0.30 12.25 5.54
CA ALA A 40 -1.02 11.80 5.14
C ALA A 40 -1.68 10.97 6.25
N ALA A 41 -0.97 10.02 6.86
CA ALA A 41 -1.49 9.19 7.95
C ALA A 41 -1.88 10.00 9.20
N ALA A 42 -1.37 11.23 9.37
CA ALA A 42 -1.76 12.12 10.46
C ALA A 42 -3.13 12.80 10.24
N ARG A 43 -3.64 12.88 9.00
CA ARG A 43 -4.91 13.58 8.68
C ARG A 43 -6.08 13.21 9.61
N PRO A 44 -6.36 11.93 9.92
CA PRO A 44 -7.46 11.57 10.81
C PRO A 44 -7.35 12.15 12.23
N LEU A 45 -6.14 12.52 12.69
CA LEU A 45 -5.91 13.11 14.01
C LEU A 45 -6.46 14.54 14.11
N TYR A 46 -6.60 15.23 12.99
CA TYR A 46 -7.14 16.59 12.93
C TYR A 46 -8.68 16.62 12.82
N GLY A 47 -9.33 15.45 12.80
CA GLY A 47 -10.79 15.34 12.73
C GLY A 47 -11.38 15.68 11.36
N GLU A 48 -10.53 15.81 10.34
CA GLU A 48 -10.97 16.06 8.97
C GLU A 48 -11.54 14.78 8.37
N GLY A 49 -12.82 14.80 8.03
CA GLY A 49 -13.44 13.74 7.24
C GLY A 49 -13.02 13.79 5.77
N PHE A 50 -13.63 12.93 4.96
CA PHE A 50 -13.42 12.89 3.52
C PHE A 50 -14.55 13.60 2.79
N THR A 51 -14.21 14.43 1.82
CA THR A 51 -15.17 15.24 1.04
C THR A 51 -15.81 14.46 -0.12
N GLY A 52 -15.20 13.34 -0.51
CA GLY A 52 -15.70 12.45 -1.56
C GLY A 52 -14.86 11.17 -1.67
N ILE A 53 -15.29 10.25 -2.55
CA ILE A 53 -14.56 9.02 -2.82
C ILE A 53 -13.18 9.29 -3.42
N ASP A 54 -13.02 10.36 -4.20
CA ASP A 54 -11.74 10.75 -4.80
C ASP A 54 -10.74 11.23 -3.75
N ASP A 55 -11.19 12.05 -2.80
CA ASP A 55 -10.41 12.53 -1.66
C ASP A 55 -9.96 11.37 -0.75
N LEU A 56 -10.87 10.41 -0.46
CA LEU A 56 -10.50 9.17 0.24
C LEU A 56 -9.46 8.35 -0.54
N THR A 57 -9.63 8.25 -1.86
CA THR A 57 -8.73 7.48 -2.73
C THR A 57 -7.34 8.10 -2.74
N GLU A 58 -7.25 9.42 -2.91
CA GLU A 58 -5.99 10.17 -2.90
C GLU A 58 -5.29 10.05 -1.54
N TRP A 59 -6.04 10.16 -0.45
CA TRP A 59 -5.50 9.95 0.89
C TRP A 59 -4.91 8.53 1.04
N LEU A 60 -5.63 7.49 0.62
CA LEU A 60 -5.16 6.10 0.68
C LEU A 60 -3.95 5.82 -0.22
N VAL A 61 -3.85 6.51 -1.37
CA VAL A 61 -2.64 6.48 -2.21
C VAL A 61 -1.45 6.90 -1.36
N MET A 62 -1.56 8.06 -0.71
CA MET A 62 -0.46 8.69 0.02
C MET A 62 -0.14 7.97 1.33
N SER A 63 -1.15 7.56 2.11
CA SER A 63 -0.96 7.05 3.47
C SER A 63 -0.65 5.55 3.54
N GLU A 64 -1.11 4.75 2.57
CA GLU A 64 -0.90 3.30 2.56
C GLU A 64 -0.24 2.83 1.27
N ALA A 65 -0.83 3.11 0.10
CA ALA A 65 -0.45 2.44 -1.13
C ALA A 65 0.94 2.84 -1.66
N THR A 66 1.45 4.01 -1.28
CA THR A 66 2.83 4.44 -1.56
C THR A 66 3.85 3.39 -1.08
N PHE A 67 3.59 2.68 0.01
CA PHE A 67 4.50 1.65 0.51
C PHE A 67 4.64 0.44 -0.43
N ASP A 68 3.63 0.13 -1.24
CA ASP A 68 3.72 -0.92 -2.25
C ASP A 68 4.69 -0.52 -3.37
N GLY A 69 4.66 0.75 -3.78
CA GLY A 69 5.64 1.31 -4.71
C GLY A 69 7.04 1.35 -4.14
N VAL A 70 7.19 1.78 -2.87
CA VAL A 70 8.49 1.76 -2.15
C VAL A 70 9.04 0.34 -2.06
N ALA A 71 8.20 -0.65 -1.72
CA ALA A 71 8.63 -2.05 -1.63
C ALA A 71 9.12 -2.60 -2.97
N VAL A 72 8.42 -2.31 -4.07
CA VAL A 72 8.85 -2.70 -5.43
C VAL A 72 10.18 -2.03 -5.79
N SER A 73 10.30 -0.71 -5.58
CA SER A 73 11.53 0.04 -5.88
C SER A 73 12.71 -0.44 -5.03
N PHE A 74 12.46 -0.73 -3.75
CA PHE A 74 13.46 -1.26 -2.82
C PHE A 74 14.03 -2.61 -3.27
N LEU A 75 13.18 -3.46 -3.85
CA LEU A 75 13.57 -4.77 -4.37
C LEU A 75 14.04 -4.73 -5.83
N GLY A 76 14.20 -3.54 -6.43
CA GLY A 76 14.78 -3.37 -7.77
C GLY A 76 13.77 -3.42 -8.93
N GLY A 77 12.48 -3.27 -8.67
CA GLY A 77 11.46 -3.13 -9.71
C GLY A 77 11.53 -1.79 -10.46
N ASP A 78 11.00 -1.77 -11.68
CA ASP A 78 10.95 -0.57 -12.52
C ASP A 78 9.83 0.40 -12.12
N GLU A 79 9.87 1.62 -12.67
CA GLU A 79 8.91 2.69 -12.38
C GLU A 79 7.46 2.30 -12.77
N ALA A 80 7.29 1.56 -13.86
CA ALA A 80 5.98 1.13 -14.33
C ALA A 80 5.33 0.14 -13.35
N LEU A 81 6.12 -0.80 -12.82
CA LEU A 81 5.67 -1.75 -11.80
C LEU A 81 5.44 -1.06 -10.45
N CYS A 82 6.26 -0.07 -10.09
CA CYS A 82 6.02 0.75 -8.89
C CYS A 82 4.66 1.46 -8.99
N ALA A 83 4.37 2.11 -10.13
CA ALA A 83 3.10 2.79 -10.34
C ALA A 83 1.91 1.81 -10.34
N ALA A 84 2.08 0.61 -10.91
CA ALA A 84 1.06 -0.44 -10.87
C ALA A 84 0.82 -0.93 -9.43
N ALA A 85 1.89 -1.15 -8.66
CA ALA A 85 1.80 -1.57 -7.26
C ALA A 85 1.05 -0.55 -6.40
N VAL A 86 1.34 0.75 -6.55
CA VAL A 86 0.61 1.83 -5.84
C VAL A 86 -0.89 1.82 -6.20
N LYS A 87 -1.25 1.66 -7.47
CA LYS A 87 -2.68 1.61 -7.86
C LYS A 87 -3.36 0.39 -7.27
N ALA A 88 -2.74 -0.79 -7.32
CA ALA A 88 -3.32 -2.00 -6.74
C ALA A 88 -3.39 -1.93 -5.21
N GLY A 89 -2.39 -1.35 -4.56
CA GLY A 89 -2.38 -1.03 -3.13
C GLY A 89 -3.55 -0.14 -2.74
N THR A 90 -3.84 0.87 -3.54
CA THR A 90 -4.99 1.77 -3.35
C THR A 90 -6.30 1.00 -3.41
N ALA A 91 -6.45 0.11 -4.41
CA ALA A 91 -7.62 -0.75 -4.54
C ALA A 91 -7.76 -1.70 -3.33
N PHE A 92 -6.65 -2.28 -2.86
CA PHE A 92 -6.60 -3.13 -1.68
C PHE A 92 -7.03 -2.37 -0.42
N ALA A 93 -6.48 -1.19 -0.18
CA ALA A 93 -6.76 -0.37 0.99
C ALA A 93 -8.22 0.11 1.00
N LEU A 94 -8.74 0.58 -0.14
CA LEU A 94 -10.16 0.93 -0.31
C LEU A 94 -11.07 -0.25 -0.01
N ALA A 95 -10.76 -1.44 -0.52
CA ALA A 95 -11.56 -2.64 -0.28
C ALA A 95 -11.53 -3.08 1.19
N ARG A 96 -10.39 -2.90 1.86
CA ARG A 96 -10.17 -3.35 3.23
C ARG A 96 -10.76 -2.40 4.27
N GLU A 97 -10.53 -1.09 4.12
CA GLU A 97 -10.79 -0.07 5.15
C GLU A 97 -11.72 1.06 4.67
N GLY A 98 -12.06 1.13 3.38
CA GLY A 98 -12.80 2.29 2.86
C GLY A 98 -14.16 2.50 3.55
N GLU A 99 -14.91 1.42 3.81
CA GLU A 99 -16.22 1.50 4.48
C GLU A 99 -16.09 1.93 5.94
N SER A 100 -15.04 1.49 6.65
CA SER A 100 -14.82 1.88 8.05
C SER A 100 -14.35 3.33 8.17
N LEU A 101 -13.53 3.79 7.23
CA LEU A 101 -12.99 5.16 7.20
C LEU A 101 -14.01 6.19 6.72
N ALA A 102 -14.82 5.85 5.72
CA ALA A 102 -15.81 6.76 5.15
C ALA A 102 -17.14 6.04 4.84
N PRO A 103 -17.96 5.75 5.87
CA PRO A 103 -19.24 5.05 5.71
C PRO A 103 -20.19 5.73 4.72
N ALA A 104 -20.09 7.06 4.56
CA ALA A 104 -20.90 7.84 3.63
C ALA A 104 -20.72 7.40 2.16
N PHE A 105 -19.56 6.82 1.81
CA PHE A 105 -19.23 6.41 0.44
C PHE A 105 -19.26 4.88 0.24
N ALA A 106 -19.83 4.13 1.18
CA ALA A 106 -19.84 2.66 1.16
C ALA A 106 -20.37 2.06 -0.15
N ASN A 107 -21.36 2.71 -0.78
CA ASN A 107 -21.96 2.25 -2.03
C ASN A 107 -21.08 2.51 -3.27
N GLU A 108 -20.14 3.46 -3.19
CA GLU A 108 -19.28 3.87 -4.31
C GLU A 108 -17.97 3.06 -4.35
N ILE A 109 -17.48 2.64 -3.18
CA ILE A 109 -16.21 1.91 -3.02
C ILE A 109 -16.11 0.70 -3.95
N PRO A 110 -17.11 -0.21 -4.07
CA PRO A 110 -16.96 -1.38 -4.93
C PRO A 110 -16.76 -1.03 -6.40
N ALA A 111 -17.40 0.03 -6.89
CA ALA A 111 -17.23 0.50 -8.27
C ALA A 111 -15.83 1.11 -8.46
N ARG A 112 -15.39 1.95 -7.51
CA ARG A 112 -14.06 2.56 -7.53
C ARG A 112 -12.94 1.53 -7.53
N VAL A 113 -12.98 0.56 -6.63
CA VAL A 113 -11.99 -0.53 -6.54
C VAL A 113 -11.95 -1.34 -7.84
N ARG A 114 -13.10 -1.68 -8.42
CA ARG A 114 -13.15 -2.40 -9.70
C ARG A 114 -12.51 -1.61 -10.84
N SER A 115 -12.76 -0.31 -10.92
CA SER A 115 -12.12 0.57 -11.91
C SER A 115 -10.60 0.52 -11.77
N ILE A 116 -10.07 0.74 -10.56
CA ILE A 116 -8.62 0.75 -10.31
C ILE A 116 -7.99 -0.60 -10.64
N LEU A 117 -8.63 -1.72 -10.27
CA LEU A 117 -8.12 -3.06 -10.60
C LEU A 117 -8.07 -3.31 -12.11
N ASN A 118 -9.09 -2.89 -12.85
CA ASN A 118 -9.12 -3.04 -14.31
C ASN A 118 -7.96 -2.28 -14.97
N ASP A 119 -7.68 -1.06 -14.49
CA ASP A 119 -6.61 -0.22 -15.01
C ASP A 119 -5.21 -0.74 -14.66
N THR A 120 -5.10 -1.56 -13.62
CA THR A 120 -3.81 -1.98 -13.04
C THR A 120 -3.41 -3.40 -13.43
N THR A 121 -4.36 -4.25 -13.81
CA THR A 121 -4.12 -5.69 -14.05
C THR A 121 -2.97 -5.94 -15.03
N ALA A 122 -2.91 -5.19 -16.14
CA ALA A 122 -1.86 -5.35 -17.14
C ALA A 122 -0.45 -5.02 -16.60
N GLY A 123 -0.34 -4.03 -15.70
CA GLY A 123 0.93 -3.62 -15.11
C GLY A 123 1.52 -4.65 -14.13
N LEU A 124 0.69 -5.53 -13.55
CA LEU A 124 1.14 -6.55 -12.61
C LEU A 124 1.39 -7.92 -13.25
N GLN A 125 0.96 -8.13 -14.52
CA GLN A 125 1.03 -9.44 -15.18
C GLN A 125 2.45 -10.01 -15.30
N ASN A 126 3.45 -9.13 -15.41
CA ASN A 126 4.84 -9.52 -15.61
C ASN A 126 5.70 -9.27 -14.35
N THR A 127 5.08 -9.26 -13.18
CA THR A 127 5.81 -9.08 -11.91
C THR A 127 6.89 -10.16 -11.77
N PRO A 128 8.18 -9.79 -11.65
CA PRO A 128 9.26 -10.73 -11.39
C PRO A 128 8.99 -11.59 -10.15
N PRO A 129 9.31 -12.90 -10.16
CA PRO A 129 9.03 -13.81 -9.03
C PRO A 129 9.60 -13.34 -7.69
N GLU A 130 10.74 -12.67 -7.69
CA GLU A 130 11.40 -12.09 -6.52
C GLU A 130 10.60 -10.94 -5.88
N LEU A 131 9.75 -10.25 -6.65
CA LEU A 131 8.87 -9.17 -6.18
C LEU A 131 7.50 -9.68 -5.74
N ALA A 132 7.13 -10.89 -6.14
CA ALA A 132 5.81 -11.44 -5.85
C ALA A 132 5.46 -11.53 -4.34
N PRO A 133 6.38 -11.87 -3.42
CA PRO A 133 6.10 -11.87 -2.00
C PRO A 133 5.70 -10.50 -1.44
N ALA A 134 6.31 -9.41 -1.92
CA ALA A 134 5.99 -8.04 -1.47
C ALA A 134 4.55 -7.66 -1.85
N LEU A 135 4.09 -8.10 -3.02
CA LEU A 135 2.78 -7.77 -3.59
C LEU A 135 1.69 -8.81 -3.30
N ALA A 136 2.01 -9.93 -2.64
CA ALA A 136 1.11 -11.06 -2.48
C ALA A 136 -0.20 -10.73 -1.74
N HIS A 137 -0.19 -9.71 -0.88
CA HIS A 137 -1.39 -9.29 -0.14
C HIS A 137 -2.45 -8.64 -1.04
N LEU A 138 -2.06 -8.10 -2.21
CA LEU A 138 -2.95 -7.44 -3.17
C LEU A 138 -4.01 -8.41 -3.74
N SER A 139 -3.72 -9.72 -3.75
CA SER A 139 -4.67 -10.75 -4.21
C SER A 139 -5.91 -10.90 -3.34
N LEU A 140 -5.88 -10.30 -2.14
CA LEU A 140 -7.00 -10.31 -1.23
C LEU A 140 -8.05 -9.25 -1.56
N THR A 141 -7.76 -8.29 -2.45
CA THR A 141 -8.63 -7.15 -2.76
C THR A 141 -10.05 -7.58 -3.11
N ARG A 142 -10.20 -8.52 -4.05
CA ARG A 142 -11.51 -9.04 -4.45
C ARG A 142 -12.24 -9.77 -3.32
N ARG A 143 -11.49 -10.35 -2.38
CA ARG A 143 -12.05 -11.04 -1.22
C ARG A 143 -12.58 -10.04 -0.19
N TYR A 144 -11.90 -8.93 0.00
CA TYR A 144 -12.38 -7.84 0.85
C TYR A 144 -13.66 -7.19 0.29
N LEU A 145 -13.77 -6.99 -1.03
CA LEU A 145 -15.00 -6.49 -1.66
C LEU A 145 -16.24 -7.37 -1.47
N LYS A 146 -16.06 -8.69 -1.39
CA LYS A 146 -17.18 -9.67 -1.28
C LYS A 146 -17.63 -9.90 0.16
N ARG A 147 -17.05 -9.23 1.15
CA ARG A 147 -17.23 -9.54 2.56
C ARG A 147 -18.50 -8.89 3.11
N GLN A 148 -19.40 -9.70 3.70
CA GLN A 148 -20.57 -9.24 4.47
C GLN A 148 -20.35 -9.30 6.00
N ARG A 149 -19.10 -9.17 6.47
CA ARG A 149 -18.59 -9.37 7.86
C ARG A 149 -18.23 -10.84 8.17
N GLY A 150 -16.99 -11.07 8.65
CA GLY A 150 -16.46 -12.39 9.03
C GLY A 150 -14.96 -12.58 8.70
N SER A 151 -14.21 -13.32 9.54
CA SER A 151 -12.80 -13.65 9.30
C SER A 151 -12.65 -14.79 8.29
N PHE A 152 -11.64 -14.74 7.42
CA PHE A 152 -11.38 -15.78 6.41
C PHE A 152 -9.92 -16.27 6.40
N PRO A 153 -9.37 -16.75 7.54
CA PRO A 153 -7.94 -17.02 7.67
C PRO A 153 -7.41 -18.05 6.67
N LEU A 154 -8.15 -19.13 6.41
CA LEU A 154 -7.73 -20.17 5.45
C LEU A 154 -7.69 -19.66 4.01
N ALA A 155 -8.76 -18.99 3.56
CA ALA A 155 -8.81 -18.42 2.22
C ALA A 155 -7.74 -17.34 2.01
N LYS A 156 -7.48 -16.51 3.03
CA LYS A 156 -6.40 -15.51 3.01
C LYS A 156 -5.05 -16.16 2.75
N ARG A 157 -4.71 -17.19 3.53
CA ARG A 157 -3.43 -17.93 3.39
C ARG A 157 -3.32 -18.61 2.02
N LEU A 158 -4.39 -19.24 1.55
CA LEU A 158 -4.40 -19.92 0.26
C LEU A 158 -4.20 -18.94 -0.91
N LEU A 159 -4.87 -17.78 -0.87
CA LEU A 159 -4.71 -16.75 -1.90
C LEU A 159 -3.28 -16.21 -1.91
N ILE A 160 -2.71 -15.84 -0.76
CA ILE A 160 -1.32 -15.38 -0.65
C ILE A 160 -0.37 -16.46 -1.19
N PHE A 161 -0.56 -17.73 -0.80
CA PHE A 161 0.28 -18.83 -1.27
C PHE A 161 0.22 -18.97 -2.80
N ILE A 162 -0.98 -18.96 -3.38
CA ILE A 162 -1.17 -19.03 -4.84
C ILE A 162 -0.52 -17.82 -5.52
N SER A 163 -0.62 -16.62 -4.94
CA SER A 163 0.00 -15.41 -5.48
C SER A 163 1.52 -15.52 -5.54
N ILE A 164 2.14 -16.02 -4.47
CA ILE A 164 3.58 -16.22 -4.41
C ILE A 164 4.01 -17.33 -5.37
N ALA A 165 3.30 -18.48 -5.36
CA ALA A 165 3.67 -19.65 -6.14
C ALA A 165 3.50 -19.45 -7.66
N PHE A 166 2.55 -18.61 -8.09
CA PHE A 166 2.18 -18.46 -9.49
C PHE A 166 2.25 -17.03 -10.03
N GLY A 167 2.69 -16.04 -9.23
CA GLY A 167 2.73 -14.63 -9.65
C GLY A 167 1.35 -14.05 -9.99
N ARG A 168 0.30 -14.48 -9.29
CA ARG A 168 -1.10 -14.10 -9.59
C ARG A 168 -1.68 -13.19 -8.51
N PHE A 169 -2.04 -11.96 -8.87
CA PHE A 169 -2.62 -10.96 -7.98
C PHE A 169 -4.07 -10.64 -8.39
#